data_AF-A0A914GI58-F1
#
_entry.id   AF-A0A914GI58-F1
#
_cell.length_a   1.000
_cell.length_b   1.000
_cell.length_c   1.000
_cell.angle_alpha   90.00
_cell.angle_beta   90.00
_cell.angle_gamma   90.00
#
_symmetry.space_group_name_H-M   'P 1'
#
loop_
_entity.id
_entity.type
_entity.pdbx_description
1 polymer ?
#
loop_
_entity_poly.entity_id
_entity_poly.type
_entity_poly.pdbx_seq_one_letter_code
_entity_poly.pdbx_strand_id
1 'polypeptide(L)'
;MRRIFNRNLDSEDLPNIRRRGKKNRPKDKPYLQQKLVGYRPLLTLRVGLIIIAIVEVFLVASGCLLFLAVNAAKEHTIDYTNCTQLNDTDNNNYFEFPNDGIVSRLEGIETSGNGNIKCIYKINLTTTYNGSVKFYYGMNNFYQNMRLYVRSRNDEQLQGKKLGMVEDCQPFKCLNDTKKHPFAPCGAVANSFFNDTFLLKYNYNGTEIPVPWTTNGLIDDDVKTKYQNPQYSLKGNLCEAFNNTIRPPAWPQDICTLDDKEGGLGFENFDFMVWMQTAALPKFRKIYRQLDTRNETFRDGLPPGTYVLYINFSRLSGERI
;
A
#
# COMPACT_ATOMS: atom_id res chain seq x y z
N MET A 1 27.90 -7.13 72.58
CA MET A 1 28.88 -6.58 73.56
C MET A 1 29.20 -5.14 73.17
N ARG A 2 29.33 -4.22 74.16
CA ARG A 2 29.34 -2.72 74.15
C ARG A 2 27.94 -2.09 74.32
N ARG A 3 27.44 -1.89 75.55
CA ARG A 3 27.70 -0.87 76.61
C ARG A 3 27.26 0.57 76.23
N ILE A 4 26.12 1.04 76.78
CA ILE A 4 25.91 1.97 77.93
C ILE A 4 25.91 3.47 77.50
N PHE A 5 24.78 4.17 77.64
CA PHE A 5 24.61 5.28 78.62
C PHE A 5 23.16 5.82 78.67
N ASN A 6 22.61 5.81 79.88
CA ASN A 6 21.38 6.47 80.34
C ASN A 6 21.33 7.98 80.01
N ARG A 7 20.12 8.52 79.84
CA ARG A 7 19.43 9.33 80.87
C ARG A 7 18.08 9.84 80.36
N ASN A 8 17.03 9.41 81.05
CA ASN A 8 15.83 10.20 81.22
C ASN A 8 16.24 11.55 81.80
N LEU A 9 15.87 12.63 81.13
CA LEU A 9 15.83 13.97 81.70
C LEU A 9 14.36 14.37 81.65
N ASP A 10 13.77 14.27 82.84
CA ASP A 10 12.39 14.56 83.12
C ASP A 10 12.04 16.01 82.78
N SER A 11 10.79 16.11 82.33
CA SER A 11 9.80 17.15 82.56
C SER A 11 10.23 18.48 83.20
N GLU A 12 9.65 19.53 82.61
CA GLU A 12 9.05 20.63 83.37
C GLU A 12 10.03 21.56 84.08
N ASP A 13 10.59 22.53 83.35
CA ASP A 13 10.91 23.87 83.90
C ASP A 13 11.33 24.88 82.80
N LEU A 14 10.53 24.99 81.74
CA LEU A 14 10.67 26.10 80.77
C LEU A 14 9.34 26.84 80.65
N PRO A 15 9.29 28.15 80.99
CA PRO A 15 8.05 28.91 80.94
C PRO A 15 7.47 28.92 79.52
N ASN A 16 6.16 28.70 79.45
CA ASN A 16 5.40 28.50 78.23
C ASN A 16 5.25 29.83 77.45
N ILE A 17 6.30 30.23 76.71
CA ILE A 17 6.25 31.36 75.80
C ILE A 17 5.26 31.01 74.70
N ARG A 18 4.07 31.64 74.70
CA ARG A 18 3.09 31.56 73.60
C ARG A 18 3.78 31.98 72.29
N ARG A 19 4.27 30.99 71.53
CA ARG A 19 4.89 31.20 70.22
C ARG A 19 3.80 31.67 69.25
N ARG A 20 3.71 32.98 69.01
CA ARG A 20 2.95 33.54 67.88
C ARG A 20 3.36 32.78 66.61
N GLY A 21 2.39 32.18 65.93
CA GLY A 21 2.62 31.41 64.70
C GLY A 21 3.43 32.24 63.69
N LYS A 22 4.50 31.65 63.13
CA LYS A 22 5.43 32.33 62.22
C LYS A 22 4.70 32.82 60.96
N LYS A 23 4.55 34.14 60.81
CA LYS A 23 3.74 34.82 59.78
C LYS A 23 4.20 34.61 58.33
N ASN A 24 5.42 34.11 58.12
CA ASN A 24 6.02 33.87 56.79
C ASN A 24 6.48 32.42 56.56
N ARG A 25 5.90 31.44 57.28
CA ARG A 25 6.28 30.04 57.09
C ARG A 25 5.66 29.51 55.78
N PRO A 26 6.45 28.86 54.90
CA PRO A 26 5.90 28.16 53.74
C PRO A 26 4.85 27.14 54.17
N LYS A 27 3.77 27.02 53.38
CA LYS A 27 2.68 26.08 53.66
C LYS A 27 3.20 24.64 53.63
N ASP A 28 2.87 23.85 54.64
CA ASP A 28 3.24 22.44 54.76
C ASP A 28 2.31 21.57 53.91
N LYS A 29 2.34 21.77 52.59
CA LYS A 29 1.63 20.92 51.63
C LYS A 29 2.63 19.96 50.98
N PRO A 30 2.26 18.69 50.72
CA PRO A 30 3.16 17.70 50.12
C PRO A 30 3.82 18.15 48.81
N TYR A 31 3.08 18.86 47.94
CA TYR A 31 3.61 19.45 46.71
C TYR A 31 4.68 20.52 46.98
N LEU A 32 4.39 21.48 47.86
CA LEU A 32 5.29 22.60 48.18
C LEU A 32 6.54 22.16 48.95
N GLN A 33 6.44 21.05 49.68
CA GLN A 33 7.52 20.49 50.49
C GLN A 33 8.26 19.34 49.79
N GLN A 34 7.94 19.06 48.52
CA GLN A 34 8.50 17.95 47.75
C GLN A 34 8.36 16.58 48.45
N LYS A 35 7.29 16.42 49.24
CA LYS A 35 6.91 15.18 49.93
C LYS A 35 5.80 14.43 49.17
N LEU A 36 5.71 14.63 47.86
CA LEU A 36 4.80 13.85 47.04
C LEU A 36 5.22 12.38 47.05
N VAL A 37 4.23 11.48 47.08
CA VAL A 37 4.47 10.05 46.92
C VAL A 37 4.99 9.86 45.50
N GLY A 38 6.24 9.42 45.38
CA GLY A 38 6.88 9.12 44.11
C GLY A 38 7.43 7.71 44.15
N TYR A 39 7.16 6.94 43.10
CA TYR A 39 7.85 5.67 42.90
C TYR A 39 9.24 5.95 42.32
N ARG A 40 10.28 5.41 42.96
CA ARG A 40 11.67 5.52 42.50
C ARG A 40 12.16 4.13 42.12
N PRO A 41 11.98 3.68 40.87
CA PRO A 41 12.44 2.37 40.47
C PRO A 41 13.96 2.31 40.58
N LEU A 42 14.46 1.43 41.45
CA LEU A 42 15.88 1.13 41.54
C LEU A 42 16.14 -0.11 40.69
N LEU A 43 16.80 0.08 39.55
CA LEU A 43 17.16 -1.00 38.65
C LEU A 43 18.34 -1.78 39.24
N THR A 44 18.02 -2.76 40.09
CA THR A 44 18.99 -3.73 40.60
C THR A 44 19.15 -4.88 39.62
N LEU A 45 20.29 -5.58 39.66
CA LEU A 45 20.58 -6.71 38.77
C LEU A 45 19.45 -7.76 38.79
N ARG A 46 18.90 -8.10 39.96
CA ARG A 46 17.80 -9.08 40.08
C ARG A 46 16.53 -8.63 39.38
N VAL A 47 16.13 -7.37 39.55
CA VAL A 47 14.94 -6.81 38.90
C VAL A 47 15.15 -6.72 37.39
N GLY A 48 16.34 -6.31 36.95
CA GLY A 48 16.71 -6.29 35.54
C GLY A 48 16.60 -7.66 34.88
N LEU A 49 17.14 -8.70 35.52
CA LEU A 49 17.07 -10.08 35.01
C LEU A 49 15.63 -10.59 34.88
N ILE A 50 14.75 -10.28 35.85
CA ILE A 50 13.33 -10.67 35.78
C ILE A 50 12.62 -9.96 34.61
N ILE A 51 12.87 -8.65 34.43
CA ILE A 51 12.26 -7.89 33.33
C ILE A 51 12.72 -8.43 31.98
N ILE A 52 14.02 -8.68 31.82
CA ILE A 52 14.59 -9.23 30.58
C ILE A 52 13.99 -10.61 30.30
N ALA A 53 13.91 -11.50 31.29
CA ALA A 53 13.33 -12.83 31.11
C ALA A 53 11.85 -12.79 30.67
N ILE A 54 11.05 -11.86 31.22
CA ILE A 54 9.65 -11.68 30.80
C ILE A 54 9.57 -11.20 29.35
N VAL A 55 10.38 -10.20 28.98
CA VAL A 55 10.41 -9.66 27.62
C VAL A 55 10.89 -10.70 26.62
N GLU A 56 11.88 -11.51 26.98
CA GLU A 56 12.40 -12.59 26.15
C GLU A 56 11.32 -13.64 25.86
N VAL A 57 10.64 -14.15 26.89
CA VAL A 57 9.55 -15.12 26.71
C VAL A 57 8.45 -14.56 25.81
N PHE A 58 8.08 -13.29 26.00
CA PHE A 58 7.09 -12.63 25.15
C PHE A 58 7.55 -12.51 23.69
N LEU A 59 8.78 -12.04 23.46
CA LEU A 59 9.32 -11.86 22.11
C LEU A 59 9.47 -13.20 21.39
N VAL A 60 9.96 -14.24 22.06
CA VAL A 60 10.08 -15.59 21.47
C VAL A 60 8.70 -16.15 21.11
N ALA A 61 7.72 -16.04 22.00
CA ALA A 61 6.36 -16.49 21.71
C ALA A 61 5.74 -15.74 20.52
N SER A 62 5.87 -14.41 20.49
CA SER A 62 5.36 -13.59 19.37
C SER A 62 6.10 -13.88 18.06
N GLY A 63 7.41 -14.10 18.11
CA GLY A 63 8.25 -14.46 16.96
C GLY A 63 7.87 -15.82 16.37
N CYS A 64 7.66 -16.83 17.23
CA CYS A 64 7.16 -18.14 16.80
C CYS A 64 5.81 -18.03 16.10
N LEU A 65 4.87 -17.27 16.67
CA LEU A 65 3.54 -17.08 16.09
C LEU A 65 3.62 -16.38 14.73
N LEU A 66 4.40 -15.31 14.62
CA LEU A 66 4.59 -14.58 13.36
C LEU A 66 5.27 -15.46 12.31
N PHE A 67 6.28 -16.24 12.69
CA PHE A 67 6.99 -17.15 11.78
C PHE A 67 6.05 -18.21 11.19
N LEU A 68 5.21 -18.82 12.02
CA LEU A 68 4.21 -19.78 11.55
C LEU A 68 3.19 -19.13 10.62
N ALA A 69 2.74 -17.91 10.93
CA ALA A 69 1.79 -17.18 10.10
C ALA A 69 2.36 -16.80 8.72
N VAL A 70 3.63 -16.39 8.67
CA VAL A 70 4.31 -16.04 7.40
C VAL A 70 4.50 -17.27 6.52
N ASN A 71 4.92 -18.40 7.09
CA ASN A 71 5.14 -19.63 6.33
C ASN A 71 3.83 -20.31 5.88
N ALA A 72 2.70 -19.97 6.49
CA ALA A 72 1.38 -20.45 6.04
C ALA A 72 0.87 -19.69 4.81
N ALA A 73 1.37 -18.48 4.54
CA ALA A 73 0.97 -17.69 3.38
C ALA A 73 1.67 -18.20 2.12
N LYS A 74 0.88 -18.46 1.06
CA LYS A 74 1.40 -18.86 -0.25
C LYS A 74 1.41 -17.67 -1.20
N GLU A 75 2.51 -17.47 -1.91
CA GLU A 75 2.68 -16.40 -2.89
C GLU A 75 3.34 -16.99 -4.14
N HIS A 76 2.90 -16.60 -5.33
CA HIS A 76 3.57 -16.97 -6.58
C HIS A 76 3.86 -15.69 -7.38
N THR A 77 5.10 -15.52 -7.80
CA THR A 77 5.57 -14.32 -8.50
C THR A 77 6.12 -14.67 -9.88
N ILE A 78 5.68 -13.93 -10.91
CA ILE A 78 6.14 -14.10 -12.28
C ILE A 78 6.76 -12.78 -12.74
N ASP A 79 8.02 -12.82 -13.16
CA ASP A 79 8.68 -11.69 -13.81
C ASP A 79 8.44 -11.78 -15.32
N TYR A 80 7.74 -10.80 -15.88
CA TYR A 80 7.37 -10.75 -17.29
C TYR A 80 8.12 -9.68 -18.09
N THR A 81 9.17 -9.08 -17.53
CA THR A 81 9.91 -7.94 -18.13
C THR A 81 10.45 -8.24 -19.53
N ASN A 82 11.04 -9.43 -19.72
CA ASN A 82 11.70 -9.82 -20.98
C ASN A 82 10.76 -10.58 -21.94
N CYS A 83 9.44 -10.48 -21.76
CA CYS A 83 8.51 -11.24 -22.58
C CYS A 83 8.51 -10.83 -24.07
N THR A 84 9.13 -9.71 -24.42
CA THR A 84 9.27 -9.20 -25.80
C THR A 84 10.58 -9.61 -26.49
N GLN A 85 11.56 -10.12 -25.74
CA GLN A 85 12.92 -10.39 -26.23
C GLN A 85 13.13 -11.84 -26.70
N LEU A 86 12.06 -12.62 -26.75
CA LEU A 86 12.15 -14.03 -27.08
C LEU A 86 12.15 -14.20 -28.58
N ASN A 87 13.36 -14.38 -29.11
CA ASN A 87 13.53 -14.99 -30.41
C ASN A 87 13.05 -16.43 -30.31
N ASP A 88 12.24 -16.85 -31.29
CA ASP A 88 11.64 -18.19 -31.49
C ASP A 88 12.63 -19.38 -31.41
N THR A 89 13.93 -19.13 -31.26
CA THR A 89 14.99 -20.13 -31.22
C THR A 89 15.29 -20.69 -29.83
N ASP A 90 14.84 -20.06 -28.73
CA ASP A 90 15.10 -20.55 -27.37
C ASP A 90 13.84 -21.19 -26.76
N ASN A 91 13.61 -22.46 -27.09
CA ASN A 91 12.60 -23.33 -26.48
C ASN A 91 12.80 -23.60 -24.96
N ASN A 92 13.78 -22.96 -24.31
CA ASN A 92 14.25 -23.25 -22.96
C ASN A 92 14.19 -22.08 -21.99
N ASN A 93 13.14 -21.26 -22.02
CA ASN A 93 12.90 -20.29 -20.95
C ASN A 93 11.94 -20.85 -19.91
N TYR A 94 12.47 -21.79 -19.15
CA TYR A 94 11.88 -22.35 -17.95
C TYR A 94 12.22 -21.45 -16.77
N PHE A 95 11.24 -20.75 -16.22
CA PHE A 95 11.38 -20.09 -14.92
C PHE A 95 10.86 -21.07 -13.86
N GLU A 96 11.72 -22.01 -13.46
CA GLU A 96 11.46 -22.91 -12.33
C GLU A 96 11.79 -22.16 -11.05
N PHE A 97 10.79 -21.87 -10.22
CA PHE A 97 11.01 -21.29 -8.91
C PHE A 97 11.11 -22.42 -7.87
N PRO A 98 12.27 -22.64 -7.22
CA PRO A 98 12.56 -23.89 -6.52
C PRO A 98 11.75 -24.15 -5.24
N ASN A 99 10.88 -23.24 -4.80
CA ASN A 99 10.39 -23.24 -3.42
C ASN A 99 8.92 -23.66 -3.25
N ASP A 100 8.07 -23.62 -4.29
CA ASP A 100 6.63 -23.94 -4.16
C ASP A 100 6.14 -25.08 -5.08
N GLY A 101 7.02 -25.65 -5.90
CA GLY A 101 6.64 -26.66 -6.90
C GLY A 101 5.69 -26.15 -7.99
N ILE A 102 5.52 -24.83 -8.10
CA ILE A 102 4.71 -24.17 -9.14
C ILE A 102 5.59 -23.91 -10.34
N VAL A 103 5.15 -24.41 -11.50
CA VAL A 103 5.83 -24.22 -12.77
C VAL A 103 5.09 -23.14 -13.56
N SER A 104 5.76 -22.02 -13.80
CA SER A 104 5.31 -20.98 -14.74
C SER A 104 6.15 -21.04 -16.01
N ARG A 105 5.51 -21.20 -17.17
CA ARG A 105 6.18 -21.25 -18.48
C ARG A 105 5.58 -20.23 -19.42
N LEU A 106 6.40 -19.47 -20.14
CA LEU A 106 5.89 -18.70 -21.25
C LEU A 106 5.51 -19.65 -22.39
N GLU A 107 4.25 -19.58 -22.80
CA GLU A 107 3.68 -20.44 -23.83
C GLU A 107 3.73 -19.79 -25.22
N GLY A 108 3.68 -18.46 -25.31
CA GLY A 108 3.79 -17.75 -26.57
C GLY A 108 3.66 -16.23 -26.47
N ILE A 109 3.91 -15.57 -27.60
CA ILE A 109 3.76 -14.13 -27.80
C ILE A 109 2.82 -13.91 -28.98
N GLU A 110 1.76 -13.14 -28.78
CA GLU A 110 0.88 -12.68 -29.85
C GLU A 110 1.16 -11.20 -30.12
N THR A 111 1.62 -10.86 -31.32
CA THR A 111 1.77 -9.47 -31.77
C THR A 111 0.55 -9.09 -32.61
N SER A 112 -0.26 -8.16 -32.12
CA SER A 112 -1.33 -7.58 -32.93
C SER A 112 -0.74 -6.57 -33.92
N GLY A 113 -1.32 -6.45 -35.12
CA GLY A 113 -0.86 -5.53 -36.18
C GLY A 113 -0.77 -4.05 -35.75
N ASN A 114 -1.36 -3.68 -34.62
CA ASN A 114 -1.28 -2.35 -34.01
C ASN A 114 -0.06 -2.15 -33.09
N GLY A 115 0.86 -3.11 -32.99
CA GLY A 115 2.04 -3.04 -32.12
C GLY A 115 1.79 -3.41 -30.65
N ASN A 116 0.58 -3.87 -30.31
CA ASN A 116 0.28 -4.42 -29.00
C ASN A 116 0.88 -5.82 -28.86
N ILE A 117 1.69 -6.03 -27.83
CA ILE A 117 2.32 -7.31 -27.55
C ILE A 117 1.54 -7.98 -26.42
N LYS A 118 1.18 -9.24 -26.62
CA LYS A 118 0.46 -10.03 -25.63
C LYS A 118 1.30 -11.26 -25.27
N CYS A 119 1.65 -11.36 -23.99
CA CYS A 119 2.49 -12.41 -23.44
C CYS A 119 1.62 -13.44 -22.70
N ILE A 120 1.83 -14.73 -22.98
CA ILE A 120 1.00 -15.83 -22.47
C ILE A 120 1.83 -16.71 -21.53
N TYR A 121 1.44 -16.79 -20.27
CA TYR A 121 2.09 -17.62 -19.26
C TYR A 121 1.17 -18.75 -18.79
N LYS A 122 1.66 -19.98 -18.84
CA LYS A 122 1.02 -21.16 -18.29
C LYS A 122 1.53 -21.40 -16.87
N ILE A 123 0.62 -21.45 -15.90
CA ILE A 123 0.90 -21.60 -14.47
C ILE A 123 0.28 -22.91 -14.01
N ASN A 124 1.05 -23.79 -13.38
CA ASN A 124 0.53 -25.03 -12.82
C ASN A 124 0.55 -24.99 -11.28
N LEU A 125 -0.63 -24.86 -10.67
CA LEU A 125 -0.79 -24.84 -9.22
C LEU A 125 -0.93 -26.27 -8.69
N THR A 126 0.04 -26.72 -7.89
CA THR A 126 0.04 -28.06 -7.27
C THR A 126 -0.85 -28.15 -6.04
N THR A 127 -1.06 -27.02 -5.36
CA THR A 127 -1.84 -26.95 -4.12
C THR A 127 -2.89 -25.85 -4.19
N THR A 128 -3.98 -26.02 -3.45
CA THR A 128 -5.02 -24.99 -3.32
C THR A 128 -4.48 -23.76 -2.61
N TYR A 129 -4.83 -22.58 -3.13
CA TYR A 129 -4.62 -21.30 -2.46
C TYR A 129 -5.91 -20.93 -1.74
N ASN A 130 -5.98 -21.28 -0.45
CA ASN A 130 -7.20 -21.11 0.34
C ASN A 130 -7.42 -19.63 0.71
N GLY A 131 -8.69 -19.20 0.70
CA GLY A 131 -9.12 -17.91 1.23
C GLY A 131 -9.11 -16.76 0.21
N SER A 132 -8.90 -15.53 0.70
CA SER A 132 -8.93 -14.31 -0.12
C SER A 132 -7.64 -14.17 -0.93
N VAL A 133 -7.67 -14.67 -2.16
CA VAL A 133 -6.55 -14.52 -3.10
C VAL A 133 -6.55 -13.11 -3.69
N LYS A 134 -5.41 -12.43 -3.61
CA LYS A 134 -5.21 -11.08 -4.14
C LYS A 134 -4.16 -11.12 -5.23
N PHE A 135 -4.45 -10.47 -6.34
CA PHE A 135 -3.54 -10.31 -7.46
C PHE A 135 -2.88 -8.93 -7.36
N TYR A 136 -1.55 -8.91 -7.31
CA TYR A 136 -0.75 -7.70 -7.35
C TYR A 136 0.08 -7.64 -8.64
N TYR A 137 0.31 -6.44 -9.14
CA TYR A 137 1.43 -6.16 -10.05
C TYR A 137 2.57 -5.53 -9.25
N GLY A 138 3.81 -5.86 -9.63
CA GLY A 138 5.01 -5.38 -8.98
C GLY A 138 5.88 -4.60 -9.95
N MET A 139 6.54 -3.55 -9.46
CA MET A 139 7.61 -2.89 -10.17
C MET A 139 8.87 -2.88 -9.32
N ASN A 140 10.00 -2.93 -10.02
CA ASN A 140 11.32 -2.81 -9.44
C ASN A 140 12.03 -1.61 -10.06
N ASN A 141 12.91 -0.98 -9.30
CA ASN A 141 13.70 0.19 -9.72
C ASN A 141 12.83 1.38 -10.21
N PHE A 142 11.64 1.58 -9.62
CA PHE A 142 10.76 2.70 -9.95
C PHE A 142 10.53 3.60 -8.72
N TYR A 143 11.09 4.81 -8.73
CA TYR A 143 11.22 5.67 -7.55
C TYR A 143 10.00 6.59 -7.35
N GLN A 144 8.85 6.02 -6.96
CA GLN A 144 7.66 6.83 -6.62
C GLN A 144 7.88 7.75 -5.42
N ASN A 145 8.83 7.41 -4.54
CA ASN A 145 9.14 8.17 -3.32
C ASN A 145 10.01 9.41 -3.56
N MET A 146 10.41 9.71 -4.81
CA MET A 146 11.15 10.93 -5.11
C MET A 146 10.28 12.16 -4.80
N ARG A 147 10.81 13.11 -4.01
CA ARG A 147 10.07 14.31 -3.55
C ARG A 147 9.36 15.07 -4.68
N LEU A 148 10.05 15.29 -5.80
CA LEU A 148 9.48 16.01 -6.95
C LEU A 148 8.37 15.20 -7.64
N TYR A 149 8.50 13.87 -7.67
CA TYR A 149 7.48 12.99 -8.23
C TYR A 149 6.22 13.01 -7.36
N VAL A 150 6.34 12.80 -6.05
CA VAL A 150 5.21 12.81 -5.10
C VAL A 150 4.46 14.15 -5.10
N ARG A 151 5.20 15.26 -5.20
CA ARG A 151 4.60 16.61 -5.22
C ARG A 151 3.92 16.94 -6.55
N SER A 152 4.29 16.28 -7.64
CA SER A 152 3.78 16.55 -8.99
C SER A 152 2.40 15.91 -9.20
N ARG A 153 1.40 16.47 -8.51
CA ARG A 153 -0.04 16.15 -8.61
C ARG A 153 -0.88 17.30 -8.05
N ASN A 154 -2.16 17.38 -8.38
CA ASN A 154 -3.07 18.36 -7.81
C ASN A 154 -4.30 17.69 -7.18
N ASP A 155 -4.42 17.77 -5.86
CA ASP A 155 -5.47 17.08 -5.11
C ASP A 155 -6.86 17.75 -5.29
N GLU A 156 -6.94 19.06 -5.61
CA GLU A 156 -8.23 19.71 -5.94
C GLU A 156 -8.77 19.18 -7.28
N GLN A 157 -7.90 19.01 -8.28
CA GLN A 157 -8.26 18.44 -9.57
C GLN A 157 -8.75 17.00 -9.44
N LEU A 158 -8.09 16.17 -8.63
CA LEU A 158 -8.47 14.77 -8.39
C LEU A 158 -9.82 14.64 -7.68
N GLN A 159 -10.21 15.65 -6.89
CA GLN A 159 -11.56 15.76 -6.31
C GLN A 159 -12.60 16.31 -7.29
N GLY A 160 -12.27 16.46 -8.58
CA GLY A 160 -13.18 16.99 -9.59
C GLY A 160 -13.46 18.49 -9.44
N LYS A 161 -12.68 19.19 -8.61
CA LYS A 161 -12.80 20.64 -8.38
C LYS A 161 -11.77 21.39 -9.23
N LYS A 162 -12.15 22.59 -9.68
CA LYS A 162 -11.26 23.57 -10.34
C LYS A 162 -10.19 22.94 -11.26
N LEU A 163 -10.63 22.25 -12.32
CA LEU A 163 -9.75 21.48 -13.24
C LEU A 163 -8.58 22.27 -13.85
N GLY A 164 -8.65 23.61 -13.85
CA GLY A 164 -7.60 24.51 -14.35
C GLY A 164 -6.49 24.88 -13.36
N MET A 165 -6.59 24.53 -12.08
CA MET A 165 -5.54 24.81 -11.10
C MET A 165 -4.50 23.69 -11.12
N VAL A 166 -3.40 23.91 -11.84
CA VAL A 166 -2.36 22.87 -12.10
C VAL A 166 -0.93 23.34 -11.78
N GLU A 167 -0.78 24.34 -10.89
CA GLU A 167 0.52 24.94 -10.57
C GLU A 167 1.51 23.95 -9.93
N ASP A 168 1.01 23.06 -9.06
CA ASP A 168 1.82 22.05 -8.37
C ASP A 168 2.28 20.89 -9.27
N CYS A 169 1.68 20.76 -10.45
CA CYS A 169 1.86 19.64 -11.38
C CYS A 169 3.09 19.76 -12.30
N GLN A 170 4.09 20.59 -11.98
CA GLN A 170 5.30 20.69 -12.81
C GLN A 170 6.04 19.34 -12.90
N PRO A 171 6.59 18.95 -14.08
CA PRO A 171 6.56 19.67 -15.35
C PRO A 171 5.26 19.45 -16.16
N PHE A 172 4.48 18.42 -15.85
CA PHE A 172 3.28 18.02 -16.59
C PHE A 172 2.03 18.82 -16.18
N LYS A 173 2.09 20.15 -16.36
CA LYS A 173 0.96 21.06 -16.09
C LYS A 173 0.03 21.24 -17.30
N CYS A 174 0.59 21.56 -18.47
CA CYS A 174 -0.11 21.91 -19.71
C CYS A 174 0.78 21.59 -20.92
N LEU A 175 0.19 21.40 -22.11
CA LEU A 175 0.93 21.13 -23.36
C LEU A 175 1.70 22.36 -23.89
N ASN A 176 1.16 23.57 -23.72
CA ASN A 176 1.76 24.85 -24.13
C ASN A 176 1.45 25.94 -23.09
N ASP A 177 2.45 26.73 -22.67
CA ASP A 177 2.26 27.81 -21.68
C ASP A 177 1.32 28.95 -22.17
N THR A 178 1.09 29.03 -23.48
CA THR A 178 0.33 30.12 -24.13
C THR A 178 -1.16 29.82 -24.32
N LYS A 179 -1.56 28.54 -24.40
CA LYS A 179 -2.98 28.12 -24.45
C LYS A 179 -3.23 27.25 -23.23
N LYS A 180 -3.97 27.80 -22.26
CA LYS A 180 -4.31 27.20 -20.95
C LYS A 180 -5.19 25.94 -21.07
N HIS A 181 -4.71 24.90 -21.74
CA HIS A 181 -5.31 23.57 -21.69
C HIS A 181 -4.52 22.73 -20.67
N PRO A 182 -5.01 22.66 -19.41
CA PRO A 182 -4.38 21.87 -18.38
C PRO A 182 -4.46 20.38 -18.73
N PHE A 183 -3.45 19.62 -18.32
CA PHE A 183 -3.56 18.18 -18.35
C PHE A 183 -4.55 17.69 -17.29
N ALA A 184 -5.39 16.72 -17.62
CA ALA A 184 -6.29 16.07 -16.68
C ALA A 184 -6.19 14.55 -16.84
N PRO A 185 -5.68 13.82 -15.83
CA PRO A 185 -5.02 14.30 -14.60
C PRO A 185 -3.66 14.96 -14.85
N CYS A 186 -3.30 16.01 -14.10
CA CYS A 186 -1.98 16.65 -14.21
C CYS A 186 -0.92 15.97 -13.34
N GLY A 187 0.35 16.20 -13.70
CA GLY A 187 1.50 15.82 -12.88
C GLY A 187 2.20 14.53 -13.30
N ALA A 188 3.42 14.36 -12.80
CA ALA A 188 4.29 13.24 -13.16
C ALA A 188 3.75 11.90 -12.67
N VAL A 189 3.10 11.87 -11.50
CA VAL A 189 2.50 10.63 -10.95
C VAL A 189 1.47 10.09 -11.92
N ALA A 190 0.55 10.94 -12.36
CA ALA A 190 -0.49 10.59 -13.29
C ALA A 190 0.07 10.24 -14.67
N ASN A 191 1.03 11.00 -15.20
CA ASN A 191 1.59 10.75 -16.53
C ASN A 191 2.20 9.35 -16.67
N SER A 192 2.90 8.85 -15.65
CA SER A 192 3.50 7.50 -15.67
C SER A 192 2.53 6.39 -15.22
N PHE A 193 1.23 6.54 -15.44
CA PHE A 193 0.21 5.55 -15.08
C PHE A 193 0.50 4.17 -15.68
N PHE A 194 0.31 3.12 -14.87
CA PHE A 194 0.51 1.74 -15.29
C PHE A 194 -0.69 1.25 -16.11
N ASN A 195 -0.44 0.77 -17.32
CA ASN A 195 -1.44 0.49 -18.33
C ASN A 195 -1.48 -0.97 -18.81
N ASP A 196 -0.64 -1.86 -18.27
CA ASP A 196 -0.72 -3.29 -18.65
C ASP A 196 -2.02 -3.89 -18.10
N THR A 197 -2.62 -4.79 -18.89
CA THR A 197 -3.86 -5.47 -18.50
C THR A 197 -3.63 -6.96 -18.35
N PHE A 198 -4.19 -7.55 -17.30
CA PHE A 198 -4.07 -8.97 -16.99
C PHE A 198 -5.40 -9.70 -17.13
N LEU A 199 -5.37 -10.88 -17.75
CA LEU A 199 -6.49 -11.82 -17.81
C LEU A 199 -6.01 -13.20 -17.40
N LEU A 200 -6.49 -13.70 -16.26
CA LEU A 200 -6.21 -15.06 -15.80
C LEU A 200 -7.39 -15.97 -16.15
N LYS A 201 -7.10 -17.10 -16.78
CA LYS A 201 -8.08 -18.17 -17.04
C LYS A 201 -7.66 -19.45 -16.34
N TYR A 202 -8.64 -20.21 -15.88
CA TYR A 202 -8.47 -21.55 -15.32
C TYR A 202 -8.89 -22.59 -16.36
N ASN A 203 -8.08 -23.62 -16.56
CA ASN A 203 -8.43 -24.74 -17.41
C ASN A 203 -9.18 -25.79 -16.60
N TYR A 204 -10.50 -25.84 -16.79
CA TYR A 204 -11.38 -26.83 -16.19
C TYR A 204 -11.75 -27.89 -17.23
N ASN A 205 -11.21 -29.10 -17.10
CA ASN A 205 -11.49 -30.25 -17.98
C ASN A 205 -11.36 -29.97 -19.48
N GLY A 206 -10.39 -29.13 -19.88
CA GLY A 206 -10.15 -28.77 -21.29
C GLY A 206 -10.88 -27.50 -21.75
N THR A 207 -11.73 -26.92 -20.90
CA THR A 207 -12.38 -25.62 -21.13
C THR A 207 -11.73 -24.51 -20.31
N GLU A 208 -11.34 -23.42 -20.97
CA GLU A 208 -10.80 -22.23 -20.30
C GLU A 208 -11.92 -21.33 -19.78
N ILE A 209 -12.01 -21.18 -18.46
CA ILE A 209 -12.94 -20.24 -17.82
C ILE A 209 -12.18 -19.04 -17.23
N PRO A 210 -12.65 -17.80 -17.40
CA PRO A 210 -12.01 -16.64 -16.79
C PRO A 210 -12.15 -16.70 -15.26
N VAL A 211 -11.06 -16.43 -14.54
CA VAL A 211 -11.09 -16.31 -13.09
C VAL A 211 -11.84 -15.02 -12.73
N PRO A 212 -12.87 -15.08 -11.88
CA PRO A 212 -13.67 -13.91 -11.54
C PRO A 212 -12.89 -13.01 -10.57
N TRP A 213 -12.66 -11.78 -11.00
CA TRP A 213 -11.93 -10.76 -10.26
C TRP A 213 -12.87 -9.63 -9.87
N THR A 214 -12.73 -9.12 -8.65
CA THR A 214 -13.49 -7.97 -8.16
C THR A 214 -12.57 -6.91 -7.55
N THR A 215 -13.01 -5.66 -7.60
CA THR A 215 -12.38 -4.48 -6.98
C THR A 215 -13.05 -4.09 -5.65
N ASN A 216 -14.18 -4.74 -5.32
CA ASN A 216 -15.01 -4.37 -4.18
C ASN A 216 -14.26 -4.56 -2.85
N GLY A 217 -14.31 -3.53 -1.99
CA GLY A 217 -13.71 -3.57 -0.66
C GLY A 217 -12.18 -3.48 -0.63
N LEU A 218 -11.54 -3.15 -1.76
CA LEU A 218 -10.07 -3.03 -1.84
C LEU A 218 -9.55 -1.61 -1.59
N ILE A 219 -10.40 -0.59 -1.75
CA ILE A 219 -10.09 0.80 -1.44
C ILE A 219 -11.01 1.27 -0.32
N ASP A 220 -10.40 1.85 0.71
CA ASP A 220 -11.10 2.45 1.85
C ASP A 220 -11.93 3.67 1.42
N ASP A 221 -13.05 3.89 2.08
CA ASP A 221 -13.96 5.00 1.74
C ASP A 221 -13.29 6.38 1.90
N ASP A 222 -12.38 6.54 2.86
CA ASP A 222 -11.57 7.75 3.02
C ASP A 222 -10.74 8.07 1.77
N VAL A 223 -10.25 7.06 1.06
CA VAL A 223 -9.54 7.26 -0.20
C VAL A 223 -10.52 7.67 -1.29
N LYS A 224 -11.67 7.00 -1.40
CA LYS A 224 -12.70 7.33 -2.40
C LYS A 224 -13.17 8.78 -2.28
N THR A 225 -13.24 9.34 -1.07
CA THR A 225 -13.60 10.77 -0.90
C THR A 225 -12.59 11.74 -1.52
N LYS A 226 -11.34 11.32 -1.74
CA LYS A 226 -10.27 12.15 -2.33
C LYS A 226 -10.30 12.16 -3.85
N TYR A 227 -11.02 11.22 -4.48
CA TYR A 227 -11.10 11.09 -5.92
C TYR A 227 -12.56 11.15 -6.34
N GLN A 228 -12.93 12.21 -7.04
CA GLN A 228 -14.32 12.42 -7.46
C GLN A 228 -14.32 12.98 -8.87
N ASN A 229 -15.25 12.50 -9.69
CA ASN A 229 -15.45 13.10 -10.99
C ASN A 229 -16.01 14.53 -10.86
N PRO A 230 -15.67 15.44 -11.80
CA PRO A 230 -16.28 16.77 -11.82
C PRO A 230 -17.80 16.66 -11.93
N GLN A 231 -18.54 17.65 -11.44
CA GLN A 231 -20.00 17.61 -11.55
C GLN A 231 -20.44 17.65 -13.02
N TYR A 232 -21.17 16.62 -13.46
CA TYR A 232 -21.80 16.55 -14.78
C TYR A 232 -23.29 16.22 -14.64
N SER A 233 -24.11 16.66 -15.60
CA SER A 233 -25.53 16.34 -15.61
C SER A 233 -25.73 14.82 -15.72
N LEU A 234 -26.68 14.24 -14.98
CA LEU A 234 -26.99 12.80 -15.00
C LEU A 234 -27.36 12.23 -16.39
N LYS A 235 -27.63 13.10 -17.37
CA LYS A 235 -27.89 12.75 -18.79
C LYS A 235 -26.76 13.12 -19.74
N GLY A 236 -25.72 13.78 -19.25
CA GLY A 236 -24.56 14.22 -20.03
C GLY A 236 -23.42 13.22 -19.91
N ASN A 237 -22.50 13.25 -20.89
CA ASN A 237 -21.32 12.39 -20.90
C ASN A 237 -20.21 12.97 -20.01
N LEU A 238 -19.48 12.13 -19.28
CA LEU A 238 -18.35 12.56 -18.43
C LEU A 238 -17.32 13.39 -19.22
N CYS A 239 -17.08 13.05 -20.49
CA CYS A 239 -16.13 13.76 -21.35
C CYS A 239 -16.49 15.23 -21.59
N GLU A 240 -17.77 15.61 -21.52
CA GLU A 240 -18.19 17.01 -21.66
C GLU A 240 -17.67 17.87 -20.49
N ALA A 241 -17.60 17.28 -19.28
CA ALA A 241 -17.04 17.95 -18.12
C ALA A 241 -15.52 18.17 -18.24
N PHE A 242 -14.84 17.39 -19.10
CA PHE A 242 -13.41 17.49 -19.38
C PHE A 242 -13.06 18.24 -20.67
N ASN A 243 -14.02 18.85 -21.38
CA ASN A 243 -13.83 19.43 -22.72
C ASN A 243 -12.69 20.48 -22.82
N ASN A 244 -12.37 21.19 -21.73
CA ASN A 244 -11.29 22.19 -21.72
C ASN A 244 -9.92 21.63 -21.31
N THR A 245 -9.83 20.33 -21.05
CA THR A 245 -8.62 19.64 -20.57
C THR A 245 -8.07 18.70 -21.64
N ILE A 246 -6.79 18.35 -21.50
CA ILE A 246 -6.12 17.42 -22.43
C ILE A 246 -5.58 16.23 -21.61
N ARG A 247 -5.52 15.04 -22.20
CA ARG A 247 -4.86 13.89 -21.56
C ARG A 247 -3.34 14.11 -21.38
N PRO A 248 -2.72 13.44 -20.41
CA PRO A 248 -1.26 13.43 -20.27
C PRO A 248 -0.56 12.87 -21.53
N PRO A 249 0.67 13.30 -21.82
CA PRO A 249 1.41 12.87 -23.02
C PRO A 249 1.58 11.35 -23.16
N ALA A 250 1.78 10.63 -22.06
CA ALA A 250 2.00 9.18 -22.10
C ALA A 250 0.70 8.35 -22.09
N TRP A 251 -0.47 8.98 -22.05
CA TRP A 251 -1.74 8.28 -21.97
C TRP A 251 -2.28 7.91 -23.35
N PRO A 252 -2.76 6.66 -23.55
CA PRO A 252 -3.33 6.23 -24.82
C PRO A 252 -4.75 6.79 -25.06
N GLN A 253 -5.49 7.09 -23.99
CA GLN A 253 -6.87 7.53 -24.00
C GLN A 253 -7.11 8.64 -22.97
N ASP A 254 -8.24 9.34 -23.08
CA ASP A 254 -8.61 10.39 -22.13
C ASP A 254 -9.10 9.79 -20.81
N ILE A 255 -8.97 10.55 -19.71
CA ILE A 255 -9.43 10.10 -18.39
C ILE A 255 -10.93 9.76 -18.39
N CYS A 256 -11.74 10.51 -19.13
CA CYS A 256 -13.18 10.30 -19.15
C CYS A 256 -13.62 8.97 -19.79
N THR A 257 -12.74 8.31 -20.55
CA THR A 257 -12.98 6.99 -21.15
C THR A 257 -12.32 5.87 -20.37
N LEU A 258 -11.61 6.19 -19.27
CA LEU A 258 -11.00 5.21 -18.40
C LEU A 258 -12.10 4.57 -17.54
N ASP A 259 -12.66 3.50 -18.07
CA ASP A 259 -13.70 2.70 -17.44
C ASP A 259 -13.15 1.34 -17.02
N ASP A 260 -13.38 0.98 -15.77
CA ASP A 260 -13.24 -0.38 -15.28
C ASP A 260 -14.61 -0.79 -14.74
N LYS A 261 -15.40 -1.53 -15.54
CA LYS A 261 -16.77 -2.00 -15.26
C LYS A 261 -17.24 -1.84 -13.80
N GLU A 262 -16.69 -2.64 -12.87
CA GLU A 262 -17.01 -2.59 -11.44
C GLU A 262 -16.12 -1.62 -10.63
N GLY A 263 -14.93 -1.30 -11.15
CA GLY A 263 -13.94 -0.41 -10.56
C GLY A 263 -14.15 1.09 -10.79
N GLY A 264 -15.18 1.51 -11.54
CA GLY A 264 -15.55 2.91 -11.70
C GLY A 264 -14.92 3.61 -12.91
N LEU A 265 -15.39 4.84 -13.15
CA LEU A 265 -15.11 5.64 -14.34
C LEU A 265 -14.29 6.90 -13.98
N GLY A 266 -13.33 7.27 -14.82
CA GLY A 266 -12.63 8.55 -14.69
C GLY A 266 -11.70 8.61 -13.48
N PHE A 267 -11.79 9.67 -12.68
CA PHE A 267 -10.98 9.80 -11.45
C PHE A 267 -11.36 8.78 -10.38
N GLU A 268 -12.59 8.28 -10.41
CA GLU A 268 -13.09 7.25 -9.50
C GLU A 268 -12.67 5.84 -9.94
N ASN A 269 -11.94 5.70 -11.05
CA ASN A 269 -11.42 4.43 -11.51
C ASN A 269 -10.46 3.81 -10.47
N PHE A 270 -10.67 2.52 -10.18
CA PHE A 270 -9.93 1.76 -9.19
C PHE A 270 -8.42 1.74 -9.45
N ASP A 271 -8.01 1.38 -10.66
CA ASP A 271 -6.59 1.25 -11.01
C ASP A 271 -5.89 2.60 -10.92
N PHE A 272 -6.57 3.66 -11.36
CA PHE A 272 -6.10 5.03 -11.22
C PHE A 272 -5.89 5.43 -9.76
N MET A 273 -6.87 5.20 -8.88
CA MET A 273 -6.74 5.50 -7.45
C MET A 273 -5.59 4.73 -6.79
N VAL A 274 -5.45 3.43 -7.08
CA VAL A 274 -4.35 2.61 -6.57
C VAL A 274 -3.01 3.13 -7.06
N TRP A 275 -2.91 3.55 -8.33
CA TRP A 275 -1.69 4.11 -8.89
C TRP A 275 -1.26 5.40 -8.19
N MET A 276 -2.19 6.34 -8.02
CA MET A 276 -1.94 7.67 -7.44
C MET A 276 -1.48 7.64 -5.98
N GLN A 277 -1.71 6.53 -5.27
CA GLN A 277 -1.10 6.26 -3.97
C GLN A 277 0.38 5.89 -4.11
N THR A 278 1.27 6.88 -4.05
CA THR A 278 2.72 6.68 -4.22
C THR A 278 3.32 5.70 -3.21
N ALA A 279 4.12 4.76 -3.68
CA ALA A 279 4.85 3.81 -2.85
C ALA A 279 6.06 4.46 -2.15
N ALA A 280 6.41 3.94 -0.97
CA ALA A 280 7.52 4.43 -0.15
C ALA A 280 8.90 3.90 -0.61
N LEU A 281 8.95 2.79 -1.34
CA LEU A 281 10.16 2.09 -1.77
C LEU A 281 10.21 1.95 -3.29
N PRO A 282 11.40 1.83 -3.90
CA PRO A 282 11.55 1.67 -5.35
C PRO A 282 11.13 0.30 -5.88
N LYS A 283 11.11 -0.71 -5.00
CA LYS A 283 10.50 -2.02 -5.24
C LYS A 283 9.19 -2.06 -4.48
N PHE A 284 8.08 -2.13 -5.19
CA PHE A 284 6.75 -2.14 -4.58
C PHE A 284 5.78 -2.99 -5.40
N ARG A 285 4.69 -3.36 -4.74
CA ARG A 285 3.55 -4.03 -5.36
C ARG A 285 2.29 -3.22 -5.12
N LYS A 286 1.41 -3.19 -6.11
CA LYS A 286 0.11 -2.53 -6.05
C LYS A 286 -0.97 -3.57 -6.31
N ILE A 287 -2.07 -3.44 -5.58
CA ILE A 287 -3.17 -4.37 -5.71
C ILE A 287 -3.86 -4.15 -7.06
N TYR A 288 -4.06 -5.22 -7.81
CA TYR A 288 -4.81 -5.20 -9.05
C TYR A 288 -6.25 -5.61 -8.76
N ARG A 289 -6.47 -6.86 -8.34
CA ARG A 289 -7.83 -7.37 -8.08
C ARG A 289 -7.82 -8.37 -6.93
N GLN A 290 -9.00 -8.69 -6.41
CA GLN A 290 -9.21 -9.77 -5.46
C GLN A 290 -10.14 -10.82 -6.08
N LEU A 291 -9.90 -12.08 -5.77
CA LEU A 291 -10.73 -13.19 -6.22
C LEU A 291 -12.16 -13.01 -5.69
N ASP A 292 -13.14 -13.11 -6.60
CA ASP A 292 -14.54 -13.12 -6.23
C ASP A 292 -14.97 -14.55 -5.86
N THR A 293 -15.17 -14.79 -4.57
CA THR A 293 -15.54 -16.09 -4.01
C THR A 293 -17.04 -16.39 -4.11
N ARG A 294 -17.83 -15.57 -4.81
CA ARG A 294 -19.26 -15.84 -5.07
C ARG A 294 -19.48 -16.98 -6.04
N ASN A 295 -18.51 -17.28 -6.90
CA ASN A 295 -18.58 -18.35 -7.88
C ASN A 295 -18.28 -19.72 -7.23
N GLU A 296 -19.07 -20.74 -7.53
CA GLU A 296 -18.97 -22.08 -6.90
C GLU A 296 -17.58 -22.69 -7.07
N THR A 297 -16.99 -22.56 -8.27
CA THR A 297 -15.66 -23.12 -8.59
C THR A 297 -14.53 -22.49 -7.77
N PHE A 298 -14.69 -21.24 -7.33
CA PHE A 298 -13.64 -20.44 -6.67
C PHE A 298 -14.01 -20.04 -5.23
N ARG A 299 -15.01 -20.70 -4.65
CA ARG A 299 -15.55 -20.36 -3.32
C ARG A 299 -14.49 -20.43 -2.22
N ASP A 300 -13.66 -21.47 -2.25
CA ASP A 300 -12.64 -21.71 -1.23
C ASP A 300 -11.27 -21.12 -1.61
N GLY A 301 -11.17 -20.45 -2.76
CA GLY A 301 -9.94 -19.87 -3.30
C GLY A 301 -9.62 -20.38 -4.70
N LEU A 302 -8.33 -20.40 -5.06
CA LEU A 302 -7.89 -20.96 -6.35
C LEU A 302 -7.64 -22.47 -6.22
N PRO A 303 -8.42 -23.33 -6.92
CA PRO A 303 -8.18 -24.77 -6.94
C PRO A 303 -6.85 -25.11 -7.62
N PRO A 304 -6.26 -26.28 -7.31
CA PRO A 304 -5.10 -26.78 -8.02
C PRO A 304 -5.46 -27.07 -9.48
N GLY A 305 -4.48 -26.92 -10.37
CA GLY A 305 -4.64 -27.14 -11.80
C GLY A 305 -3.89 -26.12 -12.64
N THR A 306 -4.18 -26.16 -13.94
CA THR A 306 -3.51 -25.33 -14.92
C THR A 306 -4.27 -24.02 -15.14
N TYR A 307 -3.54 -22.92 -15.06
CA TYR A 307 -4.02 -21.58 -15.35
C TYR A 307 -3.22 -20.99 -16.52
N VAL A 308 -3.85 -20.08 -17.26
CA VAL A 308 -3.22 -19.33 -18.34
C VAL A 308 -3.42 -17.85 -18.07
N LEU A 309 -2.31 -17.13 -17.91
CA LEU A 309 -2.26 -15.70 -17.69
C LEU A 309 -1.90 -15.01 -19.01
N TYR A 310 -2.83 -14.21 -19.51
CA TYR A 310 -2.61 -13.32 -20.65
C TYR A 310 -2.28 -11.93 -20.13
N ILE A 311 -1.16 -11.39 -20.58
CA ILE A 311 -0.68 -10.05 -20.23
C ILE A 311 -0.64 -9.24 -21.50
N ASN A 312 -1.46 -8.18 -21.60
CA ASN A 312 -1.26 -7.19 -22.67
C ASN A 312 -0.21 -6.21 -22.19
N PHE A 313 0.94 -6.25 -22.85
CA PHE A 313 2.07 -5.40 -22.55
C PHE A 313 1.90 -4.08 -23.30
N SER A 314 1.65 -3.02 -22.54
CA SER A 314 1.66 -1.66 -23.04
C SER A 314 3.03 -1.07 -22.75
N ARG A 315 3.83 -0.88 -23.80
CA ARG A 315 5.15 -0.31 -23.67
C ARG A 315 5.01 1.07 -23.05
N LEU A 316 5.41 1.24 -21.78
CA LEU A 316 5.69 2.56 -21.23
C LEU A 316 6.68 3.18 -22.21
N SER A 317 6.26 4.24 -22.91
CA SER A 317 7.08 4.99 -23.85
C SER A 317 8.14 5.77 -23.07
N GLY A 318 9.08 5.04 -22.47
CA GLY A 318 10.39 5.55 -22.12
C GLY A 318 11.20 5.69 -23.41
N GLU A 319 10.80 6.58 -24.31
CA GLU A 319 11.85 7.37 -24.95
C GLU A 319 12.58 8.05 -23.79
N ARG A 320 13.87 7.76 -23.66
CA ARG A 320 14.74 8.39 -22.67
C ARG A 320 14.55 9.90 -22.82
N ILE A 321 13.91 10.53 -21.84
CA ILE A 321 13.96 11.98 -21.64
C ILE A 321 15.32 12.29 -21.03
#